data_AF-A0AAZ3RA58-F1
#
_entry.id   AF-A0AAZ3RA58-F1
#
_cell.length_a   1.000
_cell.length_b   1.000
_cell.length_c   1.000
_cell.angle_alpha   90.00
_cell.angle_beta   90.00
_cell.angle_gamma   90.00
#
_symmetry.space_group_name_H-M   'P 1'
#
loop_
_entity.id
_entity.type
_entity.pdbx_description
1 polymer ?
#
loop_
_entity_poly.entity_id
_entity_poly.type
_entity_poly.pdbx_seq_one_letter_code
_entity_poly.pdbx_strand_id
1 'polypeptide(L)'
;MIGETVLVGPPVRTGIRLHQIQDFLGVPHLTVSEQEELWRTERELMMSQSRGHGGSGVRMRELYVLLCVVLTLPGCRGFLPNFWSRVLTLSLDSYTHQFITEQGVLNVTLETLSMANTHQHTQKQAGLGRGFWHAVGEVVHSNAAMDFLSSTRSDPVYHFDSERVEESMAMLRQFWAQTLLSARAKEYQGARHSLGQLLHSLQDFYSHSNWVEMGQHSIYLHLLQPGQPAFPVATEDTPTCMECHSATCRDNLLPRLTQSQQYPLLLTTGYFSTYPPKPQGKCSHGGVLDSSRHQGAKGGINKDSTSPLFSPHHYLHVEAARLATTATLTVLRDLRDSVGNISFLRLFSVKQPPALVFVMDTTGSMFEEITAARLRAHSIIQARANTPEQPGTFLLVPFHDPGEGEGCGWRR
;
A
#
# COMPACT_ATOMS: atom_id res chain seq x y z
N MET A 1 -39.59 21.80 -3.90
CA MET A 1 -38.54 22.56 -4.61
C MET A 1 -37.70 23.29 -3.58
N ILE A 2 -36.45 23.61 -3.94
CA ILE A 2 -35.37 24.21 -3.13
C ILE A 2 -34.42 23.13 -2.56
N GLY A 3 -33.34 22.93 -3.32
CA GLY A 3 -32.14 22.18 -2.92
C GLY A 3 -31.12 23.13 -2.30
N GLU A 4 -30.38 22.63 -1.31
CA GLU A 4 -29.25 23.33 -0.71
C GLU A 4 -27.94 22.81 -1.29
N THR A 5 -27.16 23.76 -1.80
CA THR A 5 -25.83 23.63 -2.35
C THR A 5 -24.82 23.58 -1.19
N VAL A 6 -24.06 22.50 -1.05
CA VAL A 6 -22.97 22.40 -0.07
C VAL A 6 -21.67 22.91 -0.71
N LEU A 7 -21.15 24.02 -0.19
CA LEU A 7 -19.86 24.59 -0.55
C LEU A 7 -18.73 23.79 0.12
N VAL A 8 -17.84 23.22 -0.69
CA VAL A 8 -16.63 22.51 -0.25
C VAL A 8 -15.47 23.52 -0.20
N GLY A 9 -14.87 23.71 0.98
CA GLY A 9 -13.67 24.53 1.17
C GLY A 9 -12.39 23.85 0.63
N PRO A 10 -11.31 24.60 0.39
CA PRO A 10 -10.14 24.10 -0.34
C PRO A 10 -9.27 23.18 0.54
N PRO A 11 -8.64 22.13 -0.03
CA PRO A 11 -7.69 21.30 0.70
C PRO A 11 -6.32 21.99 0.85
N VAL A 12 -5.76 21.88 2.07
CA VAL A 12 -4.43 22.35 2.47
C VAL A 12 -3.33 21.55 1.75
N ARG A 13 -2.34 22.26 1.21
CA ARG A 13 -1.18 21.70 0.49
C ARG A 13 -0.08 21.23 1.44
N THR A 14 0.25 19.94 1.40
CA THR A 14 1.58 19.40 1.77
C THR A 14 2.06 18.48 0.64
N GLY A 15 3.29 18.70 0.15
CA GLY A 15 3.68 18.36 -1.22
C GLY A 15 4.68 17.22 -1.43
N ILE A 16 4.96 16.92 -2.71
CA ILE A 16 6.27 16.60 -3.34
C ILE A 16 6.25 17.22 -4.76
N ARG A 17 7.34 17.85 -5.22
CA ARG A 17 7.39 18.69 -6.44
C ARG A 17 7.40 17.86 -7.74
N LEU A 18 6.60 18.31 -8.71
CA LEU A 18 6.35 17.71 -10.03
C LEU A 18 7.52 17.82 -11.03
N HIS A 19 8.63 18.46 -10.65
CA HIS A 19 9.72 18.80 -11.57
C HIS A 19 10.48 17.57 -12.09
N GLN A 20 10.54 16.48 -11.33
CA GLN A 20 11.30 15.28 -11.69
C GLN A 20 10.64 14.40 -12.76
N ILE A 21 9.34 14.61 -13.03
CA ILE A 21 8.59 13.88 -14.08
C ILE A 21 8.49 14.72 -15.36
N GLN A 22 8.45 16.06 -15.24
CA GLN A 22 8.31 16.96 -16.38
C GLN A 22 9.60 17.07 -17.21
N ASP A 23 10.78 16.98 -16.58
CA ASP A 23 12.06 16.92 -17.31
C ASP A 23 12.25 15.58 -18.06
N PHE A 24 11.48 14.55 -17.71
CA PHE A 24 11.50 13.24 -18.38
C PHE A 24 10.57 13.21 -19.61
N LEU A 25 9.57 14.09 -19.71
CA LEU A 25 8.48 13.99 -20.71
C LEU A 25 8.08 15.29 -21.46
N GLY A 26 8.48 16.49 -21.00
CA GLY A 26 8.38 17.76 -21.76
C GLY A 26 6.98 18.26 -22.17
N VAL A 27 6.04 18.55 -21.25
CA VAL A 27 4.64 18.97 -21.59
C VAL A 27 4.07 20.13 -20.71
N PRO A 28 3.19 21.04 -21.23
CA PRO A 28 2.63 22.23 -20.53
C PRO A 28 1.34 22.00 -19.67
N HIS A 29 0.86 23.03 -18.94
CA HIS A 29 -0.18 22.98 -17.87
C HIS A 29 -1.65 23.34 -18.27
N LEU A 30 -2.68 22.81 -17.56
CA LEU A 30 -4.15 23.05 -17.76
C LEU A 30 -4.97 23.28 -16.46
N THR A 31 -6.28 23.57 -16.55
CA THR A 31 -7.13 24.27 -15.54
C THR A 31 -8.16 23.42 -14.77
N VAL A 32 -8.82 24.01 -13.76
CA VAL A 32 -9.63 23.33 -12.72
C VAL A 32 -11.00 22.79 -13.20
N SER A 33 -11.64 23.39 -14.22
CA SER A 33 -12.98 22.92 -14.67
C SER A 33 -12.92 21.57 -15.38
N GLU A 34 -11.79 21.27 -16.02
CA GLU A 34 -11.55 20.02 -16.75
C GLU A 34 -11.36 18.83 -15.80
N GLN A 35 -11.05 19.09 -14.52
CA GLN A 35 -10.87 18.07 -13.47
C GLN A 35 -12.20 17.53 -12.93
N GLU A 36 -13.27 18.33 -12.90
CA GLU A 36 -14.58 17.94 -12.35
C GLU A 36 -15.36 16.97 -13.27
N GLU A 37 -15.09 17.01 -14.57
CA GLU A 37 -15.81 16.22 -15.57
C GLU A 37 -15.36 14.75 -15.58
N LEU A 38 -14.06 14.50 -15.37
CA LEU A 38 -13.46 13.16 -15.25
C LEU A 38 -14.00 12.35 -14.05
N TRP A 39 -14.23 13.00 -12.91
CA TRP A 39 -14.83 12.37 -11.72
C TRP A 39 -16.31 12.03 -11.86
N ARG A 40 -17.01 12.63 -12.85
CA ARG A 40 -18.42 12.36 -13.12
C ARG A 40 -18.56 11.08 -13.95
N THR A 41 -17.68 10.87 -14.93
CA THR A 41 -17.66 9.72 -15.83
C THR A 41 -17.30 8.40 -15.12
N GLU A 42 -16.41 8.43 -14.12
CA GLU A 42 -16.03 7.25 -13.33
C GLU A 42 -17.21 6.67 -12.51
N ARG A 43 -18.05 7.55 -11.94
CA ARG A 43 -19.26 7.13 -11.22
C ARG A 43 -20.30 6.48 -12.13
N GLU A 44 -20.40 6.93 -13.38
CA GLU A 44 -21.33 6.36 -14.36
C GLU A 44 -20.88 4.97 -14.84
N LEU A 45 -19.56 4.76 -15.00
CA LEU A 45 -18.98 3.46 -15.37
C LEU A 45 -19.11 2.40 -14.25
N MET A 46 -18.97 2.80 -12.99
CA MET A 46 -19.19 1.93 -11.83
C MET A 46 -20.67 1.49 -11.69
N MET A 47 -21.62 2.35 -12.07
CA MET A 47 -23.07 2.07 -11.98
C MET A 47 -23.59 1.19 -13.12
N SER A 48 -22.85 1.08 -14.23
CA SER A 48 -23.25 0.35 -15.44
C SER A 48 -22.99 -1.16 -15.37
N GLN A 49 -22.13 -1.64 -14.46
CA GLN A 49 -21.79 -3.06 -14.33
C GLN A 49 -22.94 -3.97 -13.80
N SER A 50 -24.10 -3.41 -13.45
CA SER A 50 -25.29 -4.20 -13.06
C SER A 50 -26.24 -4.57 -14.20
N ARG A 51 -25.94 -4.28 -15.48
CA ARG A 51 -26.76 -4.75 -16.61
C ARG A 51 -25.91 -5.33 -17.74
N GLY A 52 -26.22 -6.56 -18.12
CA GLY A 52 -25.39 -7.40 -18.96
C GLY A 52 -25.43 -7.12 -20.47
N HIS A 53 -24.41 -7.70 -21.12
CA HIS A 53 -24.26 -8.16 -22.51
C HIS A 53 -24.38 -7.16 -23.69
N GLY A 54 -23.31 -7.15 -24.51
CA GLY A 54 -23.35 -6.86 -25.96
C GLY A 54 -22.34 -5.82 -26.45
N GLY A 55 -21.28 -6.25 -27.16
CA GLY A 55 -20.44 -5.38 -27.99
C GLY A 55 -18.92 -5.56 -27.80
N SER A 56 -18.31 -6.54 -28.48
CA SER A 56 -16.90 -6.93 -28.30
C SER A 56 -15.86 -6.20 -29.18
N GLY A 57 -16.26 -5.30 -30.10
CA GLY A 57 -15.32 -4.60 -30.98
C GLY A 57 -15.04 -3.14 -30.63
N VAL A 58 -16.07 -2.41 -30.19
CA VAL A 58 -15.99 -0.96 -29.92
C VAL A 58 -15.33 -0.67 -28.56
N ARG A 59 -15.55 -1.56 -27.58
CA ARG A 59 -14.99 -1.47 -26.22
C ARG A 59 -13.47 -1.46 -26.16
N MET A 60 -12.79 -2.17 -27.05
CA MET A 60 -11.32 -2.27 -27.02
C MET A 60 -10.67 -1.00 -27.57
N ARG A 61 -11.29 -0.37 -28.57
CA ARG A 61 -10.82 0.89 -29.16
C ARG A 61 -11.10 2.06 -28.21
N GLU A 62 -12.23 2.05 -27.51
CA GLU A 62 -12.53 3.01 -26.44
C GLU A 62 -11.59 2.84 -25.25
N LEU A 63 -11.25 1.62 -24.82
CA LEU A 63 -10.22 1.39 -23.81
C LEU A 63 -8.83 1.87 -24.25
N TYR A 64 -8.48 1.71 -25.53
CA TYR A 64 -7.20 2.16 -26.08
C TYR A 64 -7.12 3.70 -26.15
N VAL A 65 -8.24 4.35 -26.53
CA VAL A 65 -8.36 5.81 -26.50
C VAL A 65 -8.33 6.32 -25.05
N LEU A 66 -8.98 5.63 -24.11
CA LEU A 66 -8.94 5.96 -22.68
C LEU A 66 -7.52 5.77 -22.09
N LEU A 67 -6.80 4.73 -22.51
CA LEU A 67 -5.40 4.48 -22.16
C LEU A 67 -4.48 5.58 -22.71
N CYS A 68 -4.66 6.00 -23.96
CA CYS A 68 -3.95 7.13 -24.53
C CYS A 68 -4.29 8.44 -23.78
N VAL A 69 -5.54 8.67 -23.44
CA VAL A 69 -5.98 9.83 -22.64
C VAL A 69 -5.32 9.80 -21.25
N VAL A 70 -5.34 8.68 -20.53
CA VAL A 70 -4.70 8.53 -19.21
C VAL A 70 -3.18 8.68 -19.25
N LEU A 71 -2.51 8.22 -20.31
CA LEU A 71 -1.07 8.40 -20.51
C LEU A 71 -0.68 9.81 -20.99
N THR A 72 -1.65 10.62 -21.42
CA THR A 72 -1.46 12.02 -21.87
C THR A 72 -1.97 13.07 -20.87
N LEU A 73 -2.50 12.68 -19.71
CA LEU A 73 -3.02 13.60 -18.69
C LEU A 73 -1.91 13.98 -17.68
N PRO A 74 -1.40 15.22 -17.67
CA PRO A 74 -0.46 15.67 -16.65
C PRO A 74 -1.24 16.23 -15.46
N GLY A 75 -0.94 15.74 -14.25
CA GLY A 75 -1.35 16.41 -13.01
C GLY A 75 -1.94 15.53 -11.91
N CYS A 76 -2.10 14.24 -12.10
CA CYS A 76 -2.53 13.37 -11.01
C CYS A 76 -1.33 12.95 -10.14
N ARG A 77 -1.25 13.46 -8.90
CA ARG A 77 -0.53 12.77 -7.80
C ARG A 77 -1.37 11.58 -7.34
N GLY A 78 -1.68 10.69 -8.28
CA GLY A 78 -2.66 9.63 -8.15
C GLY A 78 -2.00 8.32 -7.76
N PHE A 79 -2.50 7.72 -6.70
CA PHE A 79 -2.58 6.27 -6.55
C PHE A 79 -2.84 5.60 -7.91
N LEU A 80 -2.11 4.53 -8.24
CA LEU A 80 -2.47 3.60 -9.31
C LEU A 80 -3.35 2.52 -8.69
N PRO A 81 -4.70 2.60 -8.80
CA PRO A 81 -5.58 1.53 -8.37
C PRO A 81 -5.13 0.17 -8.87
N ASN A 82 -5.44 -0.88 -8.11
CA ASN A 82 -5.17 -2.27 -8.48
C ASN A 82 -5.58 -2.57 -9.94
N PHE A 83 -6.69 -1.97 -10.38
CA PHE A 83 -7.16 -2.06 -11.76
C PHE A 83 -6.13 -1.56 -12.79
N TRP A 84 -5.57 -0.36 -12.60
CA TRP A 84 -4.60 0.22 -13.54
C TRP A 84 -3.28 -0.53 -13.54
N SER A 85 -2.80 -0.98 -12.39
CA SER A 85 -1.61 -1.84 -12.32
C SER A 85 -1.81 -3.13 -13.14
N ARG A 86 -2.95 -3.80 -12.99
CA ARG A 86 -3.29 -5.03 -13.74
C ARG A 86 -3.47 -4.80 -15.24
N VAL A 87 -4.07 -3.67 -15.62
CA VAL A 87 -4.22 -3.28 -17.04
C VAL A 87 -2.85 -2.99 -17.66
N LEU A 88 -2.00 -2.21 -16.99
CA LEU A 88 -0.67 -1.84 -17.49
C LEU A 88 0.28 -3.04 -17.59
N THR A 89 0.14 -4.03 -16.69
CA THR A 89 0.92 -5.27 -16.70
C THR A 89 0.30 -6.39 -17.55
N LEU A 90 -0.85 -6.13 -18.20
CA LEU A 90 -1.61 -7.12 -18.96
C LEU A 90 -1.95 -8.38 -18.15
N SER A 91 -2.20 -8.23 -16.84
CA SER A 91 -2.35 -9.31 -15.86
C SER A 91 -3.65 -9.19 -15.06
N LEU A 92 -4.79 -9.31 -15.76
CA LEU A 92 -6.13 -9.10 -15.19
C LEU A 92 -6.54 -10.10 -14.10
N ASP A 93 -5.78 -11.19 -13.91
CA ASP A 93 -5.93 -12.20 -12.88
C ASP A 93 -4.81 -12.17 -11.83
N SER A 94 -3.85 -11.23 -11.93
CA SER A 94 -2.74 -11.07 -10.98
C SER A 94 -3.21 -10.57 -9.61
N TYR A 95 -2.51 -11.02 -8.57
CA TYR A 95 -2.60 -10.56 -7.18
C TYR A 95 -1.50 -9.54 -6.92
N THR A 96 -1.87 -8.26 -6.90
CA THR A 96 -0.89 -7.19 -6.65
C THR A 96 -0.60 -7.02 -5.16
N HIS A 97 0.56 -6.46 -4.82
CA HIS A 97 0.93 -6.12 -3.44
C HIS A 97 -0.11 -5.24 -2.75
N GLN A 98 -0.66 -4.28 -3.48
CA GLN A 98 -1.75 -3.43 -3.01
C GLN A 98 -3.00 -4.23 -2.65
N PHE A 99 -3.39 -5.18 -3.49
CA PHE A 99 -4.56 -6.03 -3.26
C PHE A 99 -4.33 -6.95 -2.03
N ILE A 100 -3.18 -7.62 -1.96
CA ILE A 100 -2.82 -8.47 -0.81
C ILE A 100 -2.85 -7.67 0.49
N THR A 101 -2.30 -6.45 0.47
CA THR A 101 -2.25 -5.53 1.60
C THR A 101 -3.63 -5.07 2.04
N GLU A 102 -4.46 -4.59 1.10
CA GLU A 102 -5.83 -4.12 1.38
C GLU A 102 -6.68 -5.24 2.00
N GLN A 103 -6.67 -6.41 1.37
CA GLN A 103 -7.44 -7.57 1.84
C GLN A 103 -6.91 -8.11 3.16
N GLY A 104 -5.58 -8.10 3.37
CA GLY A 104 -4.95 -8.50 4.62
C GLY A 104 -5.42 -7.62 5.79
N VAL A 105 -5.36 -6.30 5.63
CA VAL A 105 -5.80 -5.35 6.67
C VAL A 105 -7.29 -5.49 6.95
N LEU A 106 -8.11 -5.60 5.90
CA LEU A 106 -9.55 -5.82 6.05
C LEU A 106 -9.85 -7.10 6.82
N ASN A 107 -9.24 -8.22 6.44
CA ASN A 107 -9.51 -9.52 7.05
C ASN A 107 -9.13 -9.53 8.54
N VAL A 108 -7.91 -9.11 8.88
CA VAL A 108 -7.46 -9.09 10.28
C VAL A 108 -8.25 -8.07 11.11
N THR A 109 -8.71 -6.97 10.51
CA THR A 109 -9.63 -6.02 11.17
C THR A 109 -10.97 -6.67 11.50
N LEU A 110 -11.57 -7.38 10.55
CA LEU A 110 -12.84 -8.08 10.75
C LEU A 110 -12.71 -9.22 11.77
N GLU A 111 -11.60 -9.97 11.74
CA GLU A 111 -11.21 -10.94 12.77
C GLU A 111 -11.13 -10.27 14.15
N THR A 112 -10.45 -9.13 14.25
CA THR A 112 -10.31 -8.39 15.52
C THR A 112 -11.66 -7.92 16.06
N LEU A 113 -12.56 -7.47 15.19
CA LEU A 113 -13.93 -7.08 15.55
C LEU A 113 -14.82 -8.27 15.93
N SER A 114 -14.59 -9.48 15.39
CA SER A 114 -15.32 -10.69 15.83
C SER A 114 -14.86 -11.19 17.18
N MET A 115 -13.58 -11.08 17.48
CA MET A 115 -13.05 -11.39 18.81
C MET A 115 -13.58 -10.42 19.88
N ALA A 116 -13.83 -9.16 19.53
CA ALA A 116 -14.31 -8.15 20.47
C ALA A 116 -15.84 -8.20 20.74
N ASN A 117 -16.64 -8.75 19.82
CA ASN A 117 -18.10 -8.81 19.94
C ASN A 117 -18.58 -10.27 19.91
N THR A 118 -18.97 -10.82 21.06
CA THR A 118 -19.49 -12.20 21.15
C THR A 118 -20.88 -12.42 20.52
N HIS A 119 -21.55 -11.40 19.96
CA HIS A 119 -22.81 -11.59 19.22
C HIS A 119 -22.96 -10.58 18.07
N GLN A 120 -23.50 -11.06 16.94
CA GLN A 120 -23.85 -10.39 15.67
C GLN A 120 -22.76 -10.34 14.58
N HIS A 121 -22.95 -11.22 13.59
CA HIS A 121 -22.01 -11.52 12.52
C HIS A 121 -22.35 -10.86 11.16
N THR A 122 -23.44 -10.11 11.03
CA THR A 122 -24.06 -9.90 9.69
C THR A 122 -24.05 -8.47 9.14
N GLN A 123 -23.40 -7.49 9.79
CA GLN A 123 -23.33 -6.09 9.30
C GLN A 123 -21.91 -5.47 9.22
N LYS A 124 -20.83 -6.27 9.30
CA LYS A 124 -19.49 -5.74 9.60
C LYS A 124 -18.77 -4.99 8.45
N GLN A 125 -19.04 -5.30 7.18
CA GLN A 125 -18.31 -4.69 6.06
C GLN A 125 -18.85 -3.30 5.68
N ALA A 126 -20.17 -3.08 5.81
CA ALA A 126 -20.80 -1.76 5.61
C ALA A 126 -20.55 -0.77 6.75
N GLY A 127 -19.92 -1.19 7.85
CA GLY A 127 -19.81 -0.44 9.11
C GLY A 127 -18.41 0.07 9.48
N LEU A 128 -17.38 -0.11 8.63
CA LEU A 128 -16.01 0.34 8.93
C LEU A 128 -15.80 1.86 8.71
N GLY A 129 -16.61 2.48 7.84
CA GLY A 129 -16.61 3.92 7.59
C GLY A 129 -15.46 4.44 6.74
N ARG A 130 -15.51 5.73 6.36
CA ARG A 130 -14.50 6.38 5.50
C ARG A 130 -13.10 6.43 6.13
N GLY A 131 -13.03 6.61 7.44
CA GLY A 131 -11.75 6.70 8.17
C GLY A 131 -10.93 5.41 8.06
N PHE A 132 -11.59 4.25 8.10
CA PHE A 132 -10.94 2.96 7.89
C PHE A 132 -10.33 2.87 6.49
N TRP A 133 -11.12 3.11 5.45
CA TRP A 133 -10.62 3.01 4.07
C TRP A 133 -9.53 4.04 3.75
N HIS A 134 -9.56 5.22 4.37
CA HIS A 134 -8.44 6.17 4.29
C HIS A 134 -7.16 5.59 4.93
N ALA A 135 -7.27 4.99 6.12
CA ALA A 135 -6.14 4.37 6.79
C ALA A 135 -5.58 3.18 5.99
N VAL A 136 -6.44 2.33 5.44
CA VAL A 136 -6.02 1.25 4.52
C VAL A 136 -5.31 1.82 3.30
N GLY A 137 -5.86 2.88 2.71
CA GLY A 137 -5.27 3.60 1.58
C GLY A 137 -3.86 4.12 1.86
N GLU A 138 -3.57 4.59 3.07
CA GLU A 138 -2.21 5.01 3.45
C GLU A 138 -1.21 3.84 3.46
N VAL A 139 -1.60 2.68 3.99
CA VAL A 139 -0.74 1.48 3.98
C VAL A 139 -0.51 1.00 2.55
N VAL A 140 -1.59 0.90 1.77
CA VAL A 140 -1.54 0.46 0.37
C VAL A 140 -0.71 1.43 -0.48
N HIS A 141 -0.86 2.74 -0.27
CA HIS A 141 -0.05 3.74 -0.95
C HIS A 141 1.43 3.61 -0.60
N SER A 142 1.74 3.44 0.68
CA SER A 142 3.13 3.29 1.13
C SER A 142 3.77 1.98 0.67
N ASN A 143 2.98 0.92 0.54
CA ASN A 143 3.41 -0.33 -0.07
C ASN A 143 3.74 -0.10 -1.55
N ALA A 144 2.77 0.36 -2.35
CA ALA A 144 2.97 0.61 -3.78
C ALA A 144 4.11 1.60 -4.09
N ALA A 145 4.31 2.62 -3.25
CA ALA A 145 5.31 3.66 -3.48
C ALA A 145 6.74 3.12 -3.55
N MET A 146 7.01 1.96 -2.95
CA MET A 146 8.34 1.35 -2.94
C MET A 146 8.88 1.08 -4.35
N ASP A 147 8.01 0.74 -5.31
CA ASP A 147 8.38 0.49 -6.71
C ASP A 147 8.62 1.77 -7.53
N PHE A 148 8.23 2.95 -7.02
CA PHE A 148 8.23 4.19 -7.81
C PHE A 148 9.15 5.27 -7.24
N LEU A 149 9.37 5.29 -5.93
CA LEU A 149 10.24 6.29 -5.30
C LEU A 149 11.69 6.09 -5.74
N SER A 150 12.33 7.17 -6.18
CA SER A 150 13.74 7.13 -6.62
C SER A 150 14.71 6.59 -5.56
N SER A 151 14.35 6.72 -4.27
CA SER A 151 15.13 6.22 -3.14
C SER A 151 15.01 4.73 -2.88
N THR A 152 14.01 4.04 -3.45
CA THR A 152 13.74 2.62 -3.15
C THR A 152 13.64 1.75 -4.41
N ARG A 153 13.07 2.27 -5.51
CA ARG A 153 12.69 1.52 -6.74
C ARG A 153 13.79 0.70 -7.44
N SER A 154 15.04 0.90 -7.07
CA SER A 154 16.19 0.21 -7.67
C SER A 154 17.23 -0.13 -6.60
N ASP A 155 16.84 -0.06 -5.33
CA ASP A 155 17.69 -0.48 -4.22
C ASP A 155 17.29 -1.92 -3.87
N PRO A 156 18.21 -2.89 -4.09
CA PRO A 156 17.89 -4.31 -3.95
C PRO A 156 17.49 -4.70 -2.53
N VAL A 157 17.86 -3.92 -1.51
CA VAL A 157 17.57 -4.24 -0.12
C VAL A 157 16.07 -4.14 0.16
N TYR A 158 15.37 -3.17 -0.45
CA TYR A 158 13.93 -3.01 -0.26
C TYR A 158 13.10 -4.05 -1.02
N HIS A 159 13.68 -4.71 -2.01
CA HIS A 159 12.99 -5.62 -2.94
C HIS A 159 13.45 -7.08 -2.83
N PHE A 160 14.29 -7.42 -1.83
CA PHE A 160 14.92 -8.75 -1.71
C PHE A 160 15.65 -9.18 -2.98
N ASP A 161 16.22 -8.25 -3.74
CA ASP A 161 16.92 -8.54 -4.98
C ASP A 161 18.41 -8.79 -4.75
N SER A 162 19.06 -9.31 -5.79
CA SER A 162 20.52 -9.38 -5.92
C SER A 162 21.21 -10.08 -4.74
N GLU A 163 20.55 -11.09 -4.17
CA GLU A 163 21.01 -11.90 -3.04
C GLU A 163 21.33 -11.09 -1.76
N ARG A 164 20.82 -9.86 -1.62
CA ARG A 164 20.94 -8.99 -0.43
C ARG A 164 20.01 -9.40 0.72
N VAL A 165 19.79 -10.70 0.89
CA VAL A 165 18.74 -11.24 1.76
C VAL A 165 18.98 -10.87 3.22
N GLU A 166 20.23 -10.89 3.69
CA GLU A 166 20.54 -10.54 5.09
C GLU A 166 20.24 -9.07 5.38
N GLU A 167 20.69 -8.17 4.50
CA GLU A 167 20.40 -6.74 4.58
C GLU A 167 18.89 -6.47 4.48
N SER A 168 18.18 -7.15 3.57
CA SER A 168 16.72 -7.04 3.42
C SER A 168 15.99 -7.50 4.68
N MET A 169 16.43 -8.60 5.32
CA MET A 169 15.85 -9.05 6.59
C MET A 169 16.10 -8.05 7.73
N ALA A 170 17.29 -7.46 7.80
CA ALA A 170 17.59 -6.42 8.78
C ALA A 170 16.68 -5.20 8.59
N MET A 171 16.50 -4.74 7.35
CA MET A 171 15.60 -3.65 6.99
C MET A 171 14.14 -3.97 7.30
N LEU A 172 13.68 -5.17 6.96
CA LEU A 172 12.32 -5.64 7.23
C LEU A 172 12.01 -5.60 8.74
N ARG A 173 12.97 -6.03 9.57
CA ARG A 173 12.87 -5.98 11.04
C ARG A 173 12.94 -4.54 11.58
N GLN A 174 13.67 -3.64 10.91
CA GLN A 174 13.65 -2.21 11.25
C GLN A 174 12.28 -1.59 10.99
N PHE A 175 11.65 -1.86 9.85
CA PHE A 175 10.29 -1.40 9.58
C PHE A 175 9.28 -1.97 10.59
N TRP A 176 9.47 -3.21 11.02
CA TRP A 176 8.64 -3.83 12.05
C TRP A 176 8.77 -3.08 13.38
N ALA A 177 10.00 -2.82 13.83
CA ALA A 177 10.26 -2.07 15.05
C ALA A 177 9.67 -0.65 14.97
N GLN A 178 9.86 0.04 13.84
CA GLN A 178 9.30 1.38 13.61
C GLN A 178 7.77 1.37 13.65
N THR A 179 7.14 0.39 13.00
CA THR A 179 5.68 0.23 13.00
C THR A 179 5.16 0.06 14.43
N LEU A 180 5.79 -0.80 15.23
CA LEU A 180 5.40 -1.02 16.64
C LEU A 180 5.59 0.23 17.49
N LEU A 181 6.74 0.90 17.37
CA LEU A 181 7.04 2.12 18.12
C LEU A 181 6.04 3.23 17.79
N SER A 182 5.81 3.50 16.51
CA SER A 182 4.84 4.51 16.07
C SER A 182 3.41 4.17 16.48
N ALA A 183 3.00 2.89 16.37
CA ALA A 183 1.66 2.46 16.79
C ALA A 183 1.44 2.65 18.29
N ARG A 184 2.44 2.32 19.13
CA ARG A 184 2.38 2.52 20.58
C ARG A 184 2.40 3.99 20.97
N ALA A 185 3.15 4.81 20.24
CA ALA A 185 3.17 6.27 20.39
C ALA A 185 1.88 6.96 19.89
N LYS A 186 0.95 6.21 19.27
CA LYS A 186 -0.27 6.72 18.61
C LYS A 186 0.03 7.62 17.39
N GLU A 187 1.23 7.53 16.84
CA GLU A 187 1.66 8.15 15.59
C GLU A 187 1.18 7.29 14.41
N TYR A 188 -0.14 7.20 14.23
CA TYR A 188 -0.75 6.20 13.36
C TYR A 188 -0.38 6.35 11.88
N GLN A 189 -0.19 7.58 11.39
CA GLN A 189 0.23 7.81 10.00
C GLN A 189 1.63 7.24 9.76
N GLY A 190 2.58 7.52 10.67
CA GLY A 190 3.93 6.96 10.61
C GLY A 190 3.93 5.44 10.72
N ALA A 191 3.10 4.88 11.61
CA ALA A 191 2.94 3.43 11.73
C ALA A 191 2.40 2.79 10.45
N ARG A 192 1.41 3.39 9.80
CA ARG A 192 0.84 2.89 8.53
C ARG A 192 1.82 3.01 7.36
N HIS A 193 2.63 4.07 7.33
CA HIS A 193 3.70 4.24 6.37
C HIS A 193 4.74 3.11 6.50
N SER A 194 5.34 2.93 7.68
CA SER A 194 6.32 1.86 7.90
C SER A 194 5.73 0.46 7.71
N LEU A 195 4.45 0.25 8.04
CA LEU A 195 3.77 -1.01 7.77
C LEU A 195 3.65 -1.30 6.27
N GLY A 196 3.33 -0.29 5.46
CA GLY A 196 3.27 -0.46 4.00
C GLY A 196 4.62 -0.85 3.41
N GLN A 197 5.70 -0.19 3.86
CA GLN A 197 7.07 -0.52 3.44
C GLN A 197 7.47 -1.95 3.84
N LEU A 198 7.16 -2.35 5.08
CA LEU A 198 7.37 -3.71 5.55
C LEU A 198 6.65 -4.73 4.67
N LEU A 199 5.34 -4.51 4.43
CA LEU A 199 4.53 -5.46 3.68
C LEU A 199 4.99 -5.59 2.23
N HIS A 200 5.47 -4.50 1.62
CA HIS A 200 6.04 -4.53 0.27
C HIS A 200 7.23 -5.48 0.20
N SER A 201 8.28 -5.22 1.00
CA SER A 201 9.49 -6.03 1.01
C SER A 201 9.20 -7.49 1.39
N LEU A 202 8.27 -7.72 2.33
CA LEU A 202 7.84 -9.08 2.72
C LEU A 202 7.21 -9.84 1.54
N GLN A 203 6.41 -9.16 0.72
CA GLN A 203 5.73 -9.77 -0.41
C GLN A 203 6.71 -10.04 -1.56
N ASP A 204 7.62 -9.10 -1.83
CA ASP A 204 8.71 -9.24 -2.83
C ASP A 204 9.59 -10.46 -2.58
N PHE A 205 9.87 -10.81 -1.33
CA PHE A 205 10.63 -12.03 -1.03
C PHE A 205 10.07 -13.27 -1.74
N TYR A 206 8.74 -13.44 -1.77
CA TYR A 206 8.12 -14.62 -2.37
C TYR A 206 8.08 -14.56 -3.90
N SER A 207 8.05 -13.38 -4.50
CA SER A 207 8.07 -13.22 -5.94
C SER A 207 9.48 -13.18 -6.53
N HIS A 208 10.48 -12.70 -5.79
CA HIS A 208 11.84 -12.45 -6.30
C HIS A 208 12.87 -13.51 -5.88
N SER A 209 12.57 -14.37 -4.90
CA SER A 209 13.44 -15.48 -4.48
C SER A 209 13.08 -16.82 -5.12
N ASN A 210 13.92 -17.83 -4.97
CA ASN A 210 13.61 -19.22 -5.33
C ASN A 210 12.77 -19.98 -4.28
N TRP A 211 12.12 -19.30 -3.32
CA TRP A 211 11.41 -19.96 -2.21
C TRP A 211 10.34 -20.96 -2.68
N VAL A 212 9.55 -20.57 -3.68
CA VAL A 212 8.50 -21.44 -4.25
C VAL A 212 9.13 -22.61 -5.03
N GLU A 213 10.21 -22.36 -5.76
CA GLU A 213 10.93 -23.35 -6.56
C GLU A 213 11.68 -24.38 -5.70
N MET A 214 12.03 -24.04 -4.46
CA MET A 214 12.51 -24.97 -3.45
C MET A 214 11.42 -25.95 -2.95
N GLY A 215 10.18 -25.83 -3.45
CA GLY A 215 9.05 -26.63 -3.01
C GLY A 215 8.53 -26.25 -1.63
N GLN A 216 8.81 -25.02 -1.17
CA GLN A 216 8.32 -24.54 0.12
C GLN A 216 6.85 -24.14 0.02
N HIS A 217 6.02 -24.72 0.89
CA HIS A 217 4.58 -24.43 0.94
C HIS A 217 4.16 -23.63 2.18
N SER A 218 5.11 -23.32 3.07
CA SER A 218 4.93 -22.49 4.26
C SER A 218 5.73 -21.20 4.16
N ILE A 219 5.34 -20.20 4.95
CA ILE A 219 6.05 -18.92 5.05
C ILE A 219 7.45 -19.12 5.66
N TYR A 220 8.40 -18.29 5.23
CA TYR A 220 9.76 -18.30 5.78
C TYR A 220 9.81 -17.50 7.08
N LEU A 221 9.59 -18.16 8.21
CA LEU A 221 9.48 -17.49 9.51
C LEU A 221 10.73 -16.69 9.90
N HIS A 222 11.92 -17.10 9.45
CA HIS A 222 13.18 -16.42 9.77
C HIS A 222 13.22 -14.96 9.29
N LEU A 223 12.43 -14.57 8.29
CA LEU A 223 12.37 -13.18 7.81
C LEU A 223 12.13 -12.18 8.95
N LEU A 224 11.19 -12.47 9.85
CA LEU A 224 10.85 -11.62 10.99
C LEU A 224 11.21 -12.23 12.36
N GLN A 225 11.48 -13.54 12.42
CA GLN A 225 11.81 -14.25 13.65
C GLN A 225 13.25 -14.79 13.60
N PRO A 226 14.27 -14.04 14.05
CA PRO A 226 15.68 -14.43 13.94
C PRO A 226 16.03 -15.75 14.66
N GLY A 227 15.22 -16.17 15.65
CA GLY A 227 15.39 -17.45 16.33
C GLY A 227 14.97 -18.68 15.52
N GLN A 228 14.31 -18.50 14.38
CA GLN A 228 13.93 -19.59 13.48
C GLN A 228 15.12 -20.02 12.60
N PRO A 229 15.14 -21.26 12.08
CA PRO A 229 16.22 -21.71 11.20
C PRO A 229 16.36 -20.87 9.92
N ALA A 230 17.59 -20.50 9.58
CA ALA A 230 17.91 -19.77 8.37
C ALA A 230 18.35 -20.72 7.24
N PHE A 231 17.98 -20.37 5.99
CA PHE A 231 18.54 -20.97 4.79
C PHE A 231 19.80 -20.22 4.37
N PRO A 232 20.89 -20.92 4.02
CA PRO A 232 22.08 -20.29 3.48
C PRO A 232 21.77 -19.64 2.13
N VAL A 233 22.30 -18.43 1.91
CA VAL A 233 22.19 -17.71 0.64
C VAL A 233 23.33 -18.14 -0.28
N ALA A 234 23.07 -18.26 -1.58
CA ALA A 234 24.10 -18.55 -2.56
C ALA A 234 25.16 -17.44 -2.59
N THR A 235 26.43 -17.82 -2.51
CA THR A 235 27.57 -16.89 -2.58
C THR A 235 27.75 -16.33 -3.99
N GLU A 236 28.42 -15.19 -4.14
CA GLU A 236 28.61 -14.49 -5.43
C GLU A 236 29.15 -15.41 -6.55
N ASP A 237 30.06 -16.32 -6.19
CA ASP A 237 30.74 -17.29 -7.04
C ASP A 237 29.94 -18.58 -7.30
N THR A 238 28.82 -18.79 -6.59
CA THR A 238 27.94 -19.95 -6.81
C THR A 238 26.93 -19.63 -7.92
N PRO A 239 27.00 -20.29 -9.10
CA PRO A 239 26.01 -20.09 -10.15
C PRO A 239 24.63 -20.53 -9.68
N THR A 240 23.60 -19.80 -10.11
CA THR A 240 22.21 -20.05 -9.69
C THR A 240 21.24 -20.29 -10.85
N CYS A 241 21.50 -19.71 -12.03
CA CYS A 241 20.66 -19.87 -13.20
C CYS A 241 21.43 -20.26 -14.47
N MET A 242 20.74 -20.98 -15.35
CA MET A 242 21.09 -21.19 -16.75
C MET A 242 20.43 -20.12 -17.62
N GLU A 243 20.88 -20.01 -18.88
CA GLU A 243 20.27 -19.10 -19.83
C GLU A 243 18.86 -19.56 -20.24
N CYS A 244 17.95 -18.59 -20.31
CA CYS A 244 16.60 -18.73 -20.82
C CYS A 244 16.36 -17.65 -21.89
N HIS A 245 15.91 -18.08 -23.07
CA HIS A 245 15.63 -17.19 -24.22
C HIS A 245 14.14 -17.00 -24.49
N SER A 246 13.29 -17.72 -23.75
CA SER A 246 11.85 -17.68 -23.83
C SER A 246 11.29 -16.62 -22.88
N ALA A 247 10.10 -16.07 -23.16
CA ALA A 247 9.38 -15.22 -22.22
C ALA A 247 8.98 -15.98 -20.94
N THR A 248 8.82 -17.30 -21.04
CA THR A 248 8.60 -18.19 -19.89
C THR A 248 9.87 -19.00 -19.61
N CYS A 249 10.49 -18.78 -18.46
CA CYS A 249 11.66 -19.52 -18.02
C CYS A 249 11.22 -20.67 -17.11
N ARG A 250 11.09 -21.87 -17.68
CA ARG A 250 10.89 -23.09 -16.89
C ARG A 250 12.24 -23.71 -16.62
N ASP A 251 12.45 -24.14 -15.37
CA ASP A 251 13.59 -24.95 -14.95
C ASP A 251 14.96 -24.34 -15.29
N ASN A 252 15.06 -23.00 -15.28
CA ASN A 252 16.32 -22.29 -15.48
C ASN A 252 17.18 -22.24 -14.20
N LEU A 253 16.61 -22.49 -13.02
CA LEU A 253 17.37 -22.64 -11.78
C LEU A 253 18.21 -23.93 -11.81
N LEU A 254 19.46 -23.85 -11.34
CA LEU A 254 20.33 -25.01 -11.28
C LEU A 254 19.82 -26.05 -10.25
N PRO A 255 20.00 -27.36 -10.50
CA PRO A 255 19.46 -28.43 -9.65
C PRO A 255 19.79 -28.32 -8.16
N ARG A 256 20.97 -27.79 -7.82
CA ARG A 256 21.41 -27.56 -6.42
C ARG A 256 20.48 -26.62 -5.64
N LEU A 257 19.66 -25.82 -6.32
CA LEU A 257 18.74 -24.85 -5.72
C LEU A 257 17.32 -25.38 -5.54
N THR A 258 16.97 -26.50 -6.17
CA THR A 258 15.58 -26.98 -6.24
C THR A 258 15.43 -28.43 -5.83
N GLN A 259 16.49 -29.24 -5.90
CA GLN A 259 16.44 -30.66 -5.54
C GLN A 259 16.79 -30.89 -4.07
N SER A 260 15.79 -31.34 -3.29
CA SER A 260 15.95 -31.65 -1.86
C SER A 260 16.99 -32.73 -1.54
N GLN A 261 17.46 -33.49 -2.54
CA GLN A 261 18.49 -34.51 -2.33
C GLN A 261 19.91 -33.91 -2.20
N GLN A 262 20.11 -32.63 -2.52
CA GLN A 262 21.37 -31.90 -2.33
C GLN A 262 21.24 -30.90 -1.18
N TYR A 263 21.48 -31.35 0.06
CA TYR A 263 21.50 -30.47 1.24
C TYR A 263 22.89 -29.86 1.47
N PRO A 264 22.97 -28.58 1.87
CA PRO A 264 21.86 -27.65 2.08
C PRO A 264 21.37 -27.01 0.77
N LEU A 265 20.04 -26.87 0.63
CA LEU A 265 19.42 -26.02 -0.39
C LEU A 265 19.85 -24.57 -0.16
N LEU A 266 20.19 -23.87 -1.25
CA LEU A 266 20.59 -22.46 -1.19
C LEU A 266 19.44 -21.55 -1.63
N LEU A 267 19.28 -20.44 -0.90
CA LEU A 267 18.41 -19.35 -1.29
C LEU A 267 19.13 -18.47 -2.33
N THR A 268 18.44 -18.09 -3.40
CA THR A 268 18.89 -17.09 -4.38
C THR A 268 17.74 -16.12 -4.65
N THR A 269 18.08 -14.91 -5.06
CA THR A 269 17.10 -13.94 -5.57
C THR A 269 17.56 -13.35 -6.91
N GLY A 270 16.64 -12.70 -7.61
CA GLY A 270 16.93 -12.12 -8.93
C GLY A 270 17.76 -10.85 -8.82
N TYR A 271 18.80 -10.71 -9.63
CA TYR A 271 19.52 -9.45 -9.77
C TYR A 271 18.70 -8.48 -10.61
N PHE A 272 18.51 -7.25 -10.14
CA PHE A 272 17.67 -6.26 -10.82
C PHE A 272 18.50 -5.07 -11.27
N SER A 273 18.19 -4.54 -12.46
CA SER A 273 18.82 -3.35 -13.01
C SER A 273 20.35 -3.53 -13.20
N THR A 274 21.14 -2.54 -12.81
CA THR A 274 22.60 -2.49 -13.03
C THR A 274 23.43 -2.53 -11.75
N TYR A 275 22.83 -2.41 -10.57
CA TYR A 275 23.55 -2.38 -9.30
C TYR A 275 22.85 -3.23 -8.21
N PRO A 276 23.59 -4.13 -7.52
CA PRO A 276 24.99 -4.50 -7.81
C PRO A 276 25.13 -5.14 -9.20
N PRO A 277 26.32 -5.09 -9.81
CA PRO A 277 26.56 -5.78 -11.08
C PRO A 277 26.23 -7.27 -10.94
N LYS A 278 25.51 -7.82 -11.92
CA LYS A 278 25.10 -9.23 -11.89
C LYS A 278 26.30 -10.15 -12.12
N PRO A 279 26.67 -11.02 -11.16
CA PRO A 279 27.75 -11.99 -11.34
C PRO A 279 27.42 -13.04 -12.41
N GLN A 280 28.45 -13.69 -12.94
CA GLN A 280 28.29 -14.71 -13.97
C GLN A 280 27.49 -15.91 -13.43
N GLY A 281 26.49 -16.36 -14.19
CA GLY A 281 25.66 -17.51 -13.80
C GLY A 281 24.58 -17.18 -12.78
N LYS A 282 24.41 -15.90 -12.38
CA LYS A 282 23.34 -15.48 -11.48
C LYS A 282 22.04 -15.17 -12.22
N CYS A 283 20.94 -15.51 -11.56
CA CYS A 283 19.60 -15.22 -12.03
C CYS A 283 19.38 -13.71 -12.14
N SER A 284 18.82 -13.28 -13.26
CA SER A 284 18.19 -11.95 -13.33
C SER A 284 16.84 -11.97 -12.60
N HIS A 285 16.37 -10.80 -12.19
CA HIS A 285 14.97 -10.59 -11.83
C HIS A 285 14.09 -10.88 -13.05
N GLY A 286 14.45 -10.30 -14.21
CA GLY A 286 13.79 -10.48 -15.48
C GLY A 286 12.57 -9.59 -15.70
N GLY A 287 11.87 -9.83 -16.81
CA GLY A 287 10.77 -8.98 -17.26
C GLY A 287 11.23 -7.78 -18.10
N VAL A 288 10.32 -7.14 -18.83
CA VAL A 288 10.67 -6.05 -19.74
C VAL A 288 11.30 -4.82 -19.08
N LEU A 289 11.11 -4.65 -17.77
CA LEU A 289 11.63 -3.52 -17.00
C LEU A 289 13.01 -3.76 -16.37
N ASP A 290 13.52 -5.00 -16.43
CA ASP A 290 14.83 -5.34 -15.88
C ASP A 290 15.91 -5.34 -16.96
N SER A 291 16.89 -4.46 -16.85
CA SER A 291 18.03 -4.40 -17.78
C SER A 291 19.02 -5.56 -17.58
N SER A 292 19.04 -6.19 -16.40
CA SER A 292 19.93 -7.30 -16.08
C SER A 292 19.62 -8.55 -16.92
N ARG A 293 18.36 -8.69 -17.39
CA ARG A 293 17.85 -9.84 -18.17
C ARG A 293 18.67 -10.19 -19.42
N HIS A 294 19.46 -9.23 -19.92
CA HIS A 294 20.27 -9.35 -21.12
C HIS A 294 21.71 -9.81 -20.83
N GLN A 295 22.13 -9.79 -19.57
CA GLN A 295 23.44 -10.28 -19.11
C GLN A 295 23.40 -11.81 -18.95
N GLY A 296 24.56 -12.48 -18.97
CA GLY A 296 24.68 -13.96 -18.99
C GLY A 296 23.87 -14.66 -17.89
N ALA A 297 23.41 -15.89 -18.14
CA ALA A 297 22.22 -16.45 -17.44
C ALA A 297 20.99 -15.56 -17.70
N LYS A 298 20.70 -15.35 -18.99
CA LYS A 298 19.60 -14.51 -19.50
C LYS A 298 18.24 -15.03 -19.05
N GLY A 299 17.25 -14.14 -19.03
CA GLY A 299 15.88 -14.44 -18.60
C GLY A 299 15.59 -13.83 -17.24
N GLY A 300 15.11 -14.63 -16.29
CA GLY A 300 14.99 -14.24 -14.90
C GLY A 300 14.14 -15.20 -14.09
N ILE A 301 13.84 -14.83 -12.84
CA ILE A 301 13.13 -15.68 -11.89
C ILE A 301 11.90 -15.03 -11.24
N ASN A 302 11.57 -13.77 -11.54
CA ASN A 302 10.47 -13.09 -10.85
C ASN A 302 9.08 -13.67 -11.19
N LYS A 303 8.18 -13.50 -10.22
CA LYS A 303 6.79 -13.99 -10.17
C LYS A 303 5.78 -12.87 -9.92
N ASP A 304 6.09 -11.63 -10.25
CA ASP A 304 5.30 -10.45 -9.86
C ASP A 304 3.89 -10.43 -10.46
N SER A 305 3.73 -11.09 -11.61
CA SER A 305 2.47 -11.15 -12.33
C SER A 305 2.26 -12.48 -13.03
N THR A 306 1.03 -12.73 -13.46
CA THR A 306 0.65 -13.83 -14.36
C THR A 306 1.08 -13.58 -15.82
N SER A 307 1.69 -12.44 -16.13
CA SER A 307 2.07 -12.07 -17.49
C SER A 307 3.49 -12.55 -17.81
N PRO A 308 3.69 -13.37 -18.86
CA PRO A 308 5.03 -13.80 -19.30
C PRO A 308 5.91 -12.65 -19.78
N LEU A 309 5.33 -11.46 -20.04
CA LEU A 309 6.10 -10.27 -20.45
C LEU A 309 6.86 -9.65 -19.27
N PHE A 310 6.24 -9.66 -18.09
CA PHE A 310 6.78 -9.02 -16.88
C PHE A 310 7.43 -10.04 -15.95
N SER A 311 6.97 -11.28 -15.99
CA SER A 311 7.41 -12.32 -15.07
C SER A 311 7.84 -13.58 -15.80
N PRO A 312 9.15 -13.86 -15.90
CA PRO A 312 9.63 -15.10 -16.51
C PRO A 312 9.08 -16.36 -15.84
N HIS A 313 8.81 -16.30 -14.53
CA HIS A 313 8.24 -17.39 -13.74
C HIS A 313 6.74 -17.15 -13.43
N HIS A 314 6.01 -16.48 -14.33
CA HIS A 314 4.57 -16.18 -14.16
C HIS A 314 3.70 -17.37 -13.74
N TYR A 315 4.06 -18.58 -14.15
CA TYR A 315 3.33 -19.82 -13.82
C TYR A 315 3.39 -20.19 -12.32
N LEU A 316 4.26 -19.54 -11.55
CA LEU A 316 4.38 -19.68 -10.10
C LEU A 316 3.78 -18.47 -9.33
N HIS A 317 3.28 -17.45 -10.04
CA HIS A 317 2.74 -16.22 -9.44
C HIS A 317 1.69 -16.51 -8.37
N VAL A 318 0.74 -17.40 -8.65
CA VAL A 318 -0.35 -17.73 -7.73
C VAL A 318 0.16 -18.33 -6.42
N GLU A 319 1.16 -19.22 -6.49
CA GLU A 319 1.74 -19.84 -5.30
C GLU A 319 2.58 -18.85 -4.49
N ALA A 320 3.37 -17.99 -5.17
CA ALA A 320 4.10 -16.90 -4.54
C ALA A 320 3.14 -15.92 -3.84
N ALA A 321 2.08 -15.49 -4.52
CA ALA A 321 1.06 -14.60 -3.97
C ALA A 321 0.30 -15.22 -2.78
N ARG A 322 0.06 -16.54 -2.80
CA ARG A 322 -0.53 -17.27 -1.67
C ARG A 322 0.36 -17.21 -0.42
N LEU A 323 1.67 -17.43 -0.58
CA LEU A 323 2.63 -17.33 0.52
C LEU A 323 2.78 -15.90 1.01
N ALA A 324 2.88 -14.93 0.10
CA ALA A 324 2.91 -13.50 0.41
C ALA A 324 1.66 -13.03 1.18
N THR A 325 0.48 -13.54 0.79
CA THR A 325 -0.79 -13.30 1.52
C THR A 325 -0.74 -13.91 2.92
N THR A 326 -0.26 -15.14 3.05
CA THR A 326 -0.14 -15.82 4.35
C THR A 326 0.82 -15.08 5.28
N ALA A 327 1.96 -14.62 4.74
CA ALA A 327 2.94 -13.84 5.48
C ALA A 327 2.37 -12.47 5.91
N THR A 328 1.67 -11.77 5.01
CA THR A 328 0.99 -10.50 5.29
C THR A 328 -0.03 -10.64 6.42
N LEU A 329 -0.88 -11.67 6.37
CA LEU A 329 -1.84 -11.95 7.43
C LEU A 329 -1.16 -12.26 8.77
N THR A 330 -0.04 -12.99 8.73
CA THR A 330 0.75 -13.32 9.93
C THR A 330 1.30 -12.04 10.56
N VAL A 331 1.94 -11.17 9.79
CA VAL A 331 2.46 -9.87 10.28
C VAL A 331 1.37 -9.01 10.89
N LEU A 332 0.20 -8.93 10.25
CA LEU A 332 -0.91 -8.12 10.75
C LEU A 332 -1.49 -8.69 12.06
N ARG A 333 -1.54 -10.02 12.20
CA ARG A 333 -1.94 -10.69 13.44
C ARG A 333 -0.90 -10.49 14.54
N ASP A 334 0.39 -10.65 14.22
CA ASP A 334 1.48 -10.39 15.16
C ASP A 334 1.46 -8.91 15.63
N LEU A 335 1.14 -7.98 14.72
CA LEU A 335 1.04 -6.56 15.02
C LEU A 335 -0.11 -6.32 16.01
N ARG A 336 -1.29 -6.87 15.70
CA ARG A 336 -2.46 -6.85 16.60
C ARG A 336 -2.11 -7.39 17.98
N ASP A 337 -1.47 -8.56 18.04
CA ASP A 337 -1.13 -9.23 19.29
C ASP A 337 -0.09 -8.41 20.09
N SER A 338 0.83 -7.72 19.40
CA SER A 338 1.88 -6.89 20.00
C SER A 338 1.41 -5.52 20.51
N VAL A 339 0.33 -4.96 19.96
CA VAL A 339 -0.22 -3.64 20.36
C VAL A 339 -1.56 -3.72 21.10
N GLY A 340 -2.23 -4.87 21.02
CA GLY A 340 -3.57 -5.14 21.55
C GLY A 340 -4.70 -4.74 20.60
N ASN A 341 -5.83 -5.46 20.69
CA ASN A 341 -6.99 -5.31 19.80
C ASN A 341 -7.47 -3.85 19.67
N ILE A 342 -7.60 -3.12 20.78
CA ILE A 342 -8.08 -1.73 20.75
C ILE A 342 -7.09 -0.82 20.02
N SER A 343 -5.79 -0.92 20.30
CA SER A 343 -4.77 -0.13 19.63
C SER A 343 -4.69 -0.46 18.14
N PHE A 344 -4.85 -1.73 17.77
CA PHE A 344 -4.90 -2.18 16.38
C PHE A 344 -6.10 -1.59 15.63
N LEU A 345 -7.30 -1.63 16.23
CA LEU A 345 -8.48 -1.01 15.62
C LEU A 345 -8.30 0.52 15.46
N ARG A 346 -7.67 1.17 16.43
CA ARG A 346 -7.34 2.61 16.35
C ARG A 346 -6.32 2.94 15.27
N LEU A 347 -5.32 2.08 15.06
CA LEU A 347 -4.34 2.22 13.98
C LEU A 347 -5.04 2.31 12.62
N PHE A 348 -6.14 1.58 12.44
CA PHE A 348 -6.94 1.60 11.22
C PHE A 348 -8.21 2.45 11.32
N SER A 349 -8.29 3.38 12.27
CA SER A 349 -9.44 4.29 12.41
C SER A 349 -10.80 3.59 12.51
N VAL A 350 -10.83 2.36 13.03
CA VAL A 350 -12.05 1.56 13.18
C VAL A 350 -12.74 1.94 14.49
N LYS A 351 -13.98 2.44 14.37
CA LYS A 351 -14.88 2.83 15.48
C LYS A 351 -14.20 3.62 16.60
N GLN A 352 -13.81 4.85 16.28
CA GLN A 352 -13.75 5.92 17.27
C GLN A 352 -15.11 6.61 17.26
N PRO A 353 -15.78 6.79 18.41
CA PRO A 353 -16.86 7.76 18.47
C PRO A 353 -16.27 9.14 18.14
N PRO A 354 -16.89 9.93 17.25
CA PRO A 354 -16.28 11.15 16.70
C PRO A 354 -15.87 12.12 17.82
N ALA A 355 -14.80 12.90 17.64
CA ALA A 355 -14.57 14.02 18.53
C ALA A 355 -15.52 15.17 18.16
N LEU A 356 -16.16 15.79 19.15
CA LEU A 356 -16.91 17.03 18.94
C LEU A 356 -16.07 18.20 19.43
N VAL A 357 -15.62 19.03 18.49
CA VAL A 357 -14.80 20.21 18.76
C VAL A 357 -15.67 21.45 18.65
N PHE A 358 -15.65 22.28 19.68
CA PHE A 358 -16.22 23.62 19.68
C PHE A 358 -15.07 24.62 19.70
N VAL A 359 -15.00 25.50 18.69
CA VAL A 359 -14.15 26.68 18.72
C VAL A 359 -15.06 27.86 19.06
N MET A 360 -14.82 28.51 20.19
CA MET A 360 -15.67 29.61 20.68
C MET A 360 -14.86 30.90 20.75
N ASP A 361 -15.35 31.93 20.06
CA ASP A 361 -14.86 33.29 20.23
C ASP A 361 -15.25 33.81 21.63
N THR A 362 -14.24 34.30 22.35
CA THR A 362 -14.34 34.83 23.71
C THR A 362 -13.94 36.30 23.78
N THR A 363 -13.90 37.00 22.64
CA THR A 363 -13.67 38.46 22.58
C THR A 363 -14.77 39.24 23.31
N GLY A 364 -14.47 40.48 23.70
CA GLY A 364 -15.43 41.35 24.39
C GLY A 364 -16.71 41.60 23.57
N SER A 365 -16.63 41.57 22.24
CA SER A 365 -17.78 41.70 21.34
C SER A 365 -18.75 40.52 21.38
N MET A 366 -18.34 39.37 21.93
CA MET A 366 -19.19 38.18 22.09
C MET A 366 -19.93 38.15 23.44
N PHE A 367 -19.80 39.19 24.28
CA PHE A 367 -20.30 39.16 25.65
C PHE A 367 -21.81 38.90 25.76
N GLU A 368 -22.63 39.46 24.86
CA GLU A 368 -24.08 39.26 24.89
C GLU A 368 -24.48 37.88 24.30
N GLU A 369 -23.68 37.34 23.39
CA GLU A 369 -23.97 36.15 22.60
C GLU A 369 -23.34 34.87 23.17
N ILE A 370 -22.36 34.97 24.07
CA ILE A 370 -21.62 33.81 24.60
C ILE A 370 -22.54 32.81 25.30
N THR A 371 -23.60 33.30 25.94
CA THR A 371 -24.63 32.44 26.56
C THR A 371 -25.39 31.64 25.52
N ALA A 372 -25.75 32.27 24.39
CA ALA A 372 -26.43 31.59 23.29
C ALA A 372 -25.52 30.54 22.61
N ALA A 373 -24.24 30.88 22.41
CA ALA A 373 -23.25 29.94 21.88
C ALA A 373 -23.08 28.70 22.79
N ARG A 374 -23.02 28.91 24.12
CA ARG A 374 -22.96 27.82 25.11
C ARG A 374 -24.21 26.93 25.05
N LEU A 375 -25.40 27.53 25.00
CA LEU A 375 -26.66 26.77 24.89
C LEU A 375 -26.74 25.99 23.58
N ARG A 376 -26.25 26.56 22.48
CA ARG A 376 -26.21 25.87 21.19
C ARG A 376 -25.26 24.68 21.21
N ALA A 377 -24.08 24.83 21.80
CA ALA A 377 -23.14 23.72 21.98
C ALA A 377 -23.77 22.59 22.81
N HIS A 378 -24.43 22.93 23.91
CA HIS A 378 -25.14 21.95 24.76
C HIS A 378 -26.26 21.22 24.00
N SER A 379 -27.03 21.94 23.19
CA SER A 379 -28.07 21.34 22.33
C SER A 379 -27.48 20.36 21.31
N ILE A 380 -26.33 20.68 20.70
CA ILE A 380 -25.63 19.77 19.78
C ILE A 380 -25.15 18.50 20.50
N ILE A 381 -24.63 18.64 21.73
CA ILE A 381 -24.21 17.50 22.55
C ILE A 381 -25.41 16.58 22.84
N GLN A 382 -26.53 17.16 23.30
CA GLN A 382 -27.74 16.40 23.62
C GLN A 382 -28.36 15.72 22.40
N ALA A 383 -28.39 16.40 21.24
CA ALA A 383 -28.92 15.85 20.00
C ALA A 383 -28.13 14.62 19.50
N ARG A 384 -26.85 14.51 19.86
CA ARG A 384 -25.99 13.38 19.50
C ARG A 384 -25.89 12.33 20.62
N ALA A 385 -26.51 12.54 21.77
CA ALA A 385 -26.50 11.57 22.85
C ALA A 385 -27.31 10.33 22.45
N ASN A 386 -26.81 9.14 22.77
CA ASN A 386 -27.47 7.85 22.47
C ASN A 386 -27.70 7.59 20.97
N THR A 387 -26.99 8.28 20.08
CA THR A 387 -26.96 7.98 18.64
C THR A 387 -25.65 7.27 18.28
N PRO A 388 -25.57 6.59 17.12
CA PRO A 388 -24.30 6.05 16.60
C PRO A 388 -23.21 7.12 16.39
N GLU A 389 -23.58 8.40 16.39
CA GLU A 389 -22.71 9.56 16.21
C GLU A 389 -22.29 10.20 17.54
N GLN A 390 -22.63 9.55 18.67
CA GLN A 390 -22.29 10.05 19.99
C GLN A 390 -20.78 10.32 20.10
N PRO A 391 -20.38 11.56 20.45
CA PRO A 391 -18.97 11.88 20.53
C PRO A 391 -18.25 11.15 21.66
N GLY A 392 -17.03 10.69 21.40
CA GLY A 392 -16.19 9.97 22.37
C GLY A 392 -15.32 10.91 23.19
N THR A 393 -15.07 12.09 22.63
CA THR A 393 -14.23 13.15 23.20
C THR A 393 -14.86 14.50 22.86
N PHE A 394 -14.88 15.41 23.83
CA PHE A 394 -15.30 16.80 23.63
C PHE A 394 -14.08 17.71 23.79
N LEU A 395 -13.84 18.60 22.84
CA LEU A 395 -12.78 19.61 22.90
C LEU A 395 -13.40 21.00 22.79
N LEU A 396 -13.13 21.88 23.75
CA LEU A 396 -13.51 23.29 23.69
C LEU A 396 -12.24 24.12 23.56
N VAL A 397 -12.15 24.89 22.47
CA VAL A 397 -11.01 25.75 22.15
C VAL A 397 -11.49 27.21 22.17
N PRO A 398 -11.08 28.01 23.16
CA PRO A 398 -11.35 29.44 23.12
C PRO A 398 -10.47 30.10 22.05
N PHE A 399 -11.04 31.08 21.35
CA PHE A 399 -10.33 31.99 20.45
C PHE A 399 -10.49 33.42 20.97
N HIS A 400 -9.43 34.21 20.90
CA HIS A 400 -9.38 35.61 21.29
C HIS A 400 -8.45 36.33 20.31
N ASP A 401 -8.83 37.51 19.84
CA ASP A 401 -7.96 38.28 18.94
C ASP A 401 -6.64 38.65 19.63
N PRO A 402 -5.48 38.48 18.97
CA PRO A 402 -4.23 39.06 19.46
C PRO A 402 -4.39 40.59 19.39
N GLY A 403 -4.46 41.25 20.55
CA GLY A 403 -4.58 42.70 20.61
C GLY A 403 -3.51 43.36 19.74
N GLU A 404 -3.91 44.36 18.95
CA GLU A 404 -2.95 45.19 18.22
C GLU A 404 -2.01 45.88 19.22
N GLY A 405 -0.85 45.29 19.44
CA GLY A 405 0.14 45.78 20.40
C GLY A 405 1.02 44.67 20.94
N GLU A 406 2.18 44.51 20.28
CA GLU A 406 3.34 43.70 20.71
C GLU A 406 3.28 42.20 20.40
N GLY A 407 4.35 41.73 19.76
CA GLY A 407 4.36 40.52 18.96
C GLY A 407 4.38 39.24 19.78
N CYS A 408 3.61 38.25 19.30
CA CYS A 408 3.63 36.89 19.83
C CYS A 408 4.96 36.19 19.52
N GLY A 409 5.88 36.25 20.48
CA GLY A 409 6.95 35.28 20.63
C GLY A 409 6.39 34.00 21.25
N TRP A 410 6.33 32.92 20.47
CA TRP A 410 6.07 31.58 20.98
C TRP A 410 7.18 31.17 21.96
N ARG A 411 6.86 30.95 23.24
CA ARG A 411 7.66 30.10 24.13
C ARG A 411 6.90 28.80 24.40
N ARG A 412 7.67 27.72 24.32
CA ARG A 412 7.25 26.30 24.30
C ARG A 412 6.53 25.86 25.55
#